data_AF-A0A931K7C5-F1
#
_entry.id   AF-A0A931K7C5-F1
#
_cell.length_a   1.000
_cell.length_b   1.000
_cell.length_c   1.000
_cell.angle_alpha   90.00
_cell.angle_beta   90.00
_cell.angle_gamma   90.00
#
_symmetry.space_group_name_H-M   'P 1'
#
loop_
_entity.id
_entity.type
_entity.pdbx_description
1 polymer ?
#
loop_
_entity_poly.entity_id
_entity_poly.type
_entity_poly.pdbx_seq_one_letter_code
_entity_poly.pdbx_strand_id
1 'polypeptide(L)' 'MGAFGIFLIGTILAVAGVSYGLYALGVGTTWIVVADLIIVGIAVASGAGLTKRKKSDTTNVNVEASDSSSGS' A
#
# COMPACT_ATOMS: atom_id res chain seq x y z
N MET A 1 7.60 -12.78 -0.35
CA MET A 1 7.38 -11.50 -1.07
C MET A 1 6.41 -10.67 -0.24
N GLY A 2 6.86 -9.55 0.33
CA GLY A 2 6.04 -8.75 1.24
C GLY A 2 4.81 -8.14 0.56
N ALA A 3 3.84 -7.67 1.34
CA ALA A 3 2.58 -7.07 0.85
C ALA A 3 2.76 -6.01 -0.26
N PHE A 4 3.93 -5.39 -0.33
CA PHE A 4 4.34 -4.48 -1.41
C PHE A 4 4.33 -5.13 -2.81
N GLY A 5 4.74 -6.40 -2.93
CA GLY A 5 4.75 -7.11 -4.22
C GLY A 5 3.35 -7.39 -4.76
N ILE A 6 2.42 -7.79 -3.89
CA ILE A 6 0.99 -7.98 -4.26
C ILE A 6 0.35 -6.63 -4.61
N PHE A 7 0.70 -5.55 -3.92
CA PHE A 7 0.23 -4.21 -4.25
C PHE A 7 0.69 -3.76 -5.66
N LEU A 8 1.95 -4.02 -6.01
CA LEU A 8 2.50 -3.67 -7.32
C LEU A 8 1.82 -4.45 -8.45
N ILE A 9 1.59 -5.76 -8.23
CA ILE A 9 0.85 -6.61 -9.16
C ILE A 9 -0.58 -6.09 -9.37
N GLY A 10 -1.29 -5.77 -8.28
CA GLY A 10 -2.66 -5.28 -8.34
C GLY A 10 -2.75 -3.92 -9.06
N THR A 11 -1.75 -3.07 -8.88
CA THR A 11 -1.66 -1.78 -9.57
C THR A 11 -1.49 -1.96 -11.07
N ILE A 12 -0.57 -2.82 -11.52
CA ILE A 12 -0.36 -3.10 -12.94
C ILE A 12 -1.61 -3.73 -13.56
N LEU A 13 -2.28 -4.64 -12.83
CA LEU A 13 -3.53 -5.26 -13.29
C LEU A 13 -4.67 -4.23 -13.44
N ALA A 14 -4.79 -3.30 -12.49
CA ALA A 14 -5.79 -2.25 -12.53
C ALA A 14 -5.60 -1.31 -13.73
N VAL A 15 -4.36 -0.89 -13.97
CA VAL A 15 -3.98 -0.07 -15.14
C VAL A 15 -4.34 -0.80 -16.44
N ALA A 16 -3.89 -2.04 -16.60
CA ALA A 16 -4.18 -2.82 -17.80
C ALA A 16 -5.68 -3.02 -18.05
N GLY A 17 -6.48 -3.23 -16.99
CA GLY A 17 -7.93 -3.37 -17.09
C GLY A 17 -8.63 -2.08 -17.52
N VAL A 18 -8.20 -0.93 -17.00
CA VAL A 18 -8.76 0.38 -17.35
C VAL A 18 -8.36 0.76 -18.78
N SER A 19 -7.09 0.59 -19.17
CA SER A 19 -6.65 0.84 -20.55
C SER A 19 -7.45 0.00 -21.55
N TYR A 20 -7.68 -1.29 -21.26
CA TYR A 20 -8.45 -2.17 -22.13
C TYR A 20 -9.93 -1.79 -22.22
N GLY A 21 -10.55 -1.42 -21.08
CA GLY A 21 -11.95 -0.98 -21.05
C GLY A 21 -12.18 0.29 -21.86
N LEU A 22 -11.30 1.28 -21.75
CA LEU A 22 -11.39 2.52 -22.53
C LEU A 22 -11.09 2.31 -24.01
N TYR A 23 -10.17 1.40 -24.33
CA TYR A 23 -9.89 1.01 -25.71
C TYR A 23 -11.11 0.34 -26.36
N ALA A 24 -11.80 -0.55 -25.63
CA ALA A 24 -13.03 -1.20 -26.11
C ALA A 24 -14.20 -0.22 -26.32
N LEU A 25 -14.21 0.90 -25.59
CA LEU A 25 -15.21 1.97 -25.74
C LEU A 25 -14.93 2.91 -26.92
N GLY A 26 -13.82 2.74 -27.64
CA GLY A 26 -13.46 3.59 -28.79
C GLY A 26 -13.04 5.01 -28.40
N VAL A 27 -12.66 5.22 -27.14
CA VAL A 27 -12.16 6.51 -26.66
C VAL A 27 -10.80 6.79 -27.31
N GLY A 28 -10.58 8.04 -27.74
CA GLY A 28 -9.31 8.44 -28.35
C GLY A 28 -8.12 8.18 -27.42
N THR A 29 -7.06 7.57 -27.96
CA THR A 29 -5.88 7.09 -27.21
C THR A 29 -5.30 8.14 -26.26
N THR A 30 -5.30 9.42 -26.65
CA THR A 30 -4.83 10.53 -25.81
C THR A 30 -5.56 10.60 -24.46
N TRP A 31 -6.89 10.42 -24.45
CA TRP A 31 -7.69 10.48 -23.22
C TRP A 31 -7.51 9.24 -22.35
N ILE A 32 -7.21 8.09 -22.97
CA ILE A 32 -6.89 6.84 -22.25
C ILE A 32 -5.62 7.05 -21.43
N VAL A 33 -4.56 7.57 -22.06
CA VAL A 33 -3.28 7.83 -21.39
C VAL A 33 -3.44 8.83 -20.23
N VAL A 34 -4.24 9.88 -20.41
CA VAL A 34 -4.50 10.86 -19.33
C VAL A 34 -5.21 10.21 -18.15
N ALA A 35 -6.23 9.38 -18.40
CA ALA A 35 -6.97 8.68 -17.36
C ALA A 35 -6.08 7.67 -16.61
N ASP A 36 -5.27 6.89 -17.34
CA ASP A 36 -4.32 5.95 -16.76
C ASP A 36 -3.29 6.65 -15.87
N LEU A 37 -2.72 7.78 -16.31
CA LEU A 37 -1.76 8.55 -15.51
C LEU A 37 -2.36 9.06 -14.18
N ILE A 38 -3.62 9.50 -14.20
CA ILE A 38 -4.33 9.96 -12.99
C ILE A 38 -4.53 8.78 -12.01
N ILE A 39 -5.01 7.64 -12.52
CA ILE A 39 -5.28 6.44 -11.71
C ILE A 39 -3.99 5.89 -11.11
N VAL A 40 -2.91 5.83 -11.89
CA VAL A 40 -1.58 5.43 -11.41
C VAL A 40 -1.11 6.35 -10.30
N GLY A 41 -1.25 7.67 -10.44
CA GLY A 41 -0.84 8.63 -9.42
C GLY A 41 -1.57 8.43 -8.09
N ILE A 42 -2.89 8.24 -8.12
CA ILE A 42 -3.72 8.01 -6.94
C ILE A 42 -3.40 6.64 -6.29
N ALA A 43 -3.21 5.60 -7.11
CA ALA A 43 -2.85 4.28 -6.64
C ALA A 43 -1.50 4.31 -5.90
N VAL A 44 -0.46 4.91 -6.50
CA VAL A 44 0.86 5.03 -5.89
C VAL A 44 0.81 5.83 -4.59
N ALA A 45 0.08 6.94 -4.54
CA ALA A 45 -0.10 7.73 -3.32
C ALA A 45 -0.78 6.94 -2.18
N SER A 46 -1.81 6.15 -2.51
CA SER A 46 -2.52 5.29 -1.56
C SER A 46 -1.66 4.14 -1.06
N GLY A 47 -0.89 3.50 -1.95
CA GLY A 47 0.05 2.43 -1.61
C GLY A 47 1.17 2.89 -0.70
N ALA A 48 1.71 4.08 -0.95
CA ALA A 48 2.74 4.69 -0.10
C ALA A 48 2.21 4.97 1.32
N GLY A 49 0.95 5.39 1.47
CA GLY A 49 0.30 5.65 2.76
C GLY A 49 0.14 4.39 3.63
N LEU A 50 -0.16 3.23 3.03
CA LEU A 50 -0.36 1.97 3.75
C LEU A 50 0.93 1.45 4.41
N THR A 51 2.09 1.76 3.84
CA THR A 51 3.38 1.27 4.37
C THR A 51 3.84 1.99 5.64
N LYS A 52 3.33 3.20 5.92
CA LYS A 52 3.74 3.97 7.12
C LYS A 52 3.04 3.54 8.42
N ARG A 53 1.93 2.79 8.38
CA ARG A 53 1.11 2.51 9.58
C ARG A 53 1.41 1.20 10.32
N LYS A 54 2.42 0.42 9.94
CA LYS A 54 2.67 -0.89 10.57
C LYS A 54 4.08 -1.00 11.17
N LYS A 55 4.46 -0.06 12.05
CA LYS A 55 5.62 -0.30 12.94
C LYS A 55 5.56 0.36 14.31
N SER A 56 4.37 0.54 14.88
CA SER A 56 4.28 1.07 16.24
C SER A 56 2.99 0.60 16.91
N ASP A 57 2.91 -0.69 17.22
CA ASP A 57 2.04 -1.19 18.29
C ASP A 57 2.60 -2.51 18.85
N THR A 58 3.88 -2.48 19.23
CA THR A 58 4.50 -3.53 20.04
C THR A 58 5.38 -2.82 21.07
N THR A 59 4.75 -1.96 21.86
CA THR A 59 5.34 -1.48 23.11
C THR A 59 5.17 -2.62 24.11
N ASN A 60 6.12 -3.55 24.14
CA ASN A 60 6.24 -4.49 25.24
C ASN A 60 6.70 -3.69 26.47
N VAL A 61 5.75 -3.29 27.31
CA VAL A 61 6.06 -2.79 28.66
C VAL A 61 6.47 -3.98 29.52
N ASN A 62 7.75 -4.37 29.45
CA ASN A 62 8.33 -5.28 30.42
C ASN A 62 8.54 -4.50 31.71
N VAL A 63 7.54 -4.52 32.61
CA VAL A 63 7.72 -4.14 34.01
C VAL A 63 8.56 -5.25 34.62
N GLU A 64 9.87 -5.11 34.48
CA GLU A 64 10.84 -5.84 35.26
C GLU A 64 10.59 -5.42 36.71
N ALA A 65 9.81 -6.24 37.42
CA ALA A 65 9.71 -6.19 38.87
C ALA A 65 11.08 -6.61 39.43
N SER A 66 12.06 -5.72 39.31
CA SER A 66 13.22 -5.71 40.18
C SER A 66 12.67 -5.47 41.59
N ASP A 67 12.59 -6.55 42.36
CA ASP A 67 13.38 -6.72 43.58
C ASP A 67 12.64 -7.68 44.51
N SER A 68 12.81 -8.97 44.23
CA SER A 68 12.74 -9.96 45.29
C SER A 68 14.02 -9.86 46.12
N SER A 69 13.87 -9.70 47.44
CA SER A 69 14.82 -10.11 48.48
C SER A 69 15.91 -9.12 48.93
N SER A 70 15.61 -8.32 49.96
CA SER A 70 16.48 -8.16 51.16
C SER A 70 15.67 -7.51 52.30
N GLY A 71 15.63 -7.99 53.53
CA GLY A 71 16.25 -9.13 54.19
C GLY A 71 15.60 -9.34 55.56
N SER A 72 15.91 -10.51 56.13
CA SER A 72 15.98 -10.85 57.57
C SER A 72 14.76 -10.61 58.46
#